data_AF-N0B0Y9-F1
#
_entry.id   AF-N0B0Y9-F1
#
_cell.length_a   1.000
_cell.length_b   1.000
_cell.length_c   1.000
_cell.angle_alpha   90.00
_cell.angle_beta   90.00
_cell.angle_gamma   90.00
#
_symmetry.space_group_name_H-M   'P 1'
#
loop_
_entity.id
_entity.type
_entity.pdbx_description
1 polymer ?
#
loop_
_entity_poly.entity_id
_entity_poly.type
_entity_poly.pdbx_seq_one_letter_code
_entity_poly.pdbx_strand_id
1 'polypeptide(L)'
;MNIAKGIGSGFVATIVLSAIMLMKQSMGVMPQLNPIQMITEMSGMGTLLVGWLTHFFIGTILWGVLYAWIDRSLPGPPWFRGATFATGAWLLMMILMMPMAGAGFFGLQMGMMAPVATLVMHWLYGAVLGAVYGAWARPEREQPVHA
;
A
#
# COMPACT_ATOMS: atom_id res chain seq x y z
N MET A 1 7.72 -15.04 -12.07
CA MET A 1 7.44 -14.44 -10.76
C MET A 1 8.77 -14.00 -10.19
N ASN A 2 9.00 -12.70 -10.00
CA ASN A 2 10.25 -12.19 -9.41
C ASN A 2 9.93 -11.53 -8.06
N ILE A 3 10.08 -12.29 -6.98
CA ILE A 3 9.72 -11.87 -5.61
C ILE A 3 10.61 -10.73 -5.14
N ALA A 4 11.91 -10.75 -5.47
CA ALA A 4 12.84 -9.69 -5.10
C ALA A 4 12.41 -8.33 -5.68
N LYS A 5 11.97 -8.31 -6.95
CA LYS A 5 11.40 -7.11 -7.58
C LYS A 5 10.09 -6.68 -6.94
N GLY A 6 9.26 -7.64 -6.50
CA GLY A 6 8.03 -7.38 -5.75
C GLY A 6 8.31 -6.65 -4.44
N ILE A 7 9.22 -7.20 -3.65
CA ILE A 7 9.66 -6.60 -2.38
C ILE A 7 10.27 -5.21 -2.63
N GLY A 8 11.19 -5.10 -3.58
CA GLY A 8 11.84 -3.81 -3.85
C GLY A 8 10.86 -2.73 -4.35
N SER A 9 9.89 -3.09 -5.19
CA SER A 9 8.87 -2.15 -5.66
C SER A 9 7.89 -1.77 -4.55
N GLY A 10 7.53 -2.72 -3.67
CA GLY A 10 6.77 -2.45 -2.45
C GLY A 10 7.50 -1.51 -1.50
N PHE A 11 8.81 -1.66 -1.34
CA PHE A 11 9.63 -0.75 -0.54
C PHE A 11 9.59 0.68 -1.09
N VAL A 12 9.82 0.85 -2.39
CA VAL A 12 9.75 2.15 -3.06
C VAL A 12 8.37 2.79 -2.91
N ALA A 13 7.31 2.02 -3.15
CA ALA A 13 5.93 2.50 -2.99
C ALA A 13 5.62 2.92 -1.55
N THR A 14 6.12 2.17 -0.56
CA THR A 14 5.94 2.48 0.87
C THR A 14 6.67 3.77 1.25
N ILE A 15 7.88 4.00 0.74
CA ILE A 15 8.60 5.27 0.95
C ILE A 15 7.80 6.45 0.39
N VAL A 16 7.33 6.34 -0.86
CA VAL A 16 6.55 7.41 -1.50
C VAL A 16 5.27 7.70 -0.71
N LEU A 17 4.56 6.65 -0.30
CA LEU A 17 3.36 6.79 0.51
C LEU A 17 3.66 7.41 1.88
N SER A 18 4.75 6.99 2.53
CA SER A 18 5.19 7.52 3.83
C SER A 18 5.50 9.01 3.75
N ALA A 19 6.16 9.46 2.67
CA ALA A 19 6.42 10.88 2.44
C ALA A 19 5.11 11.67 2.32
N ILE A 20 4.14 11.16 1.54
CA ILE A 20 2.82 11.79 1.38
C ILE A 20 2.06 11.84 2.72
N MET A 21 2.12 10.76 3.51
CA MET A 21 1.49 10.70 4.83
C MET A 21 2.06 11.76 5.77
N LEU A 22 3.38 11.91 5.82
CA LEU A 22 4.06 12.92 6.64
C LEU A 22 3.74 14.34 6.18
N MET A 23 3.70 14.60 4.86
CA MET A 23 3.29 15.88 4.30
C MET A 23 1.84 16.23 4.66
N LYS A 24 0.91 15.29 4.49
CA LYS A 24 -0.50 15.47 4.88
C LYS A 24 -0.63 15.80 6.36
N GLN A 25 0.14 15.12 7.22
CA GLN A 25 0.13 15.34 8.66
C GLN A 25 0.66 16.73 9.03
N SER A 26 1.76 17.18 8.41
CA SER A 26 2.31 18.53 8.67
C SER A 26 1.39 19.65 8.19
N MET A 27 0.59 19.40 7.15
CA MET A 27 -0.44 20.33 6.66
C MET A 27 -1.74 20.30 7.49
N GLY A 28 -1.86 19.44 8.50
CA GLY A 28 -3.07 19.33 9.33
C GLY A 28 -4.28 18.75 8.60
N VAL A 29 -4.08 18.07 7.46
CA VAL A 29 -5.18 17.49 6.68
C VAL A 29 -5.57 16.14 7.26
N MET A 30 -6.80 16.00 7.77
CA MET A 30 -7.33 14.77 8.41
C MET A 30 -6.33 14.11 9.38
N PRO A 31 -5.93 14.80 10.46
CA PRO A 31 -4.93 14.30 11.40
C PRO A 31 -5.34 12.99 12.09
N GLN A 32 -6.65 12.76 12.25
CA GLN A 32 -7.22 11.52 12.77
C GLN A 32 -6.97 10.31 11.85
N LEU A 33 -6.71 10.55 10.56
CA LEU A 33 -6.38 9.52 9.59
C LEU A 33 -4.85 9.36 9.54
N ASN A 34 -4.32 8.78 10.60
CA ASN A 34 -2.90 8.47 10.76
C ASN A 34 -2.69 6.96 10.89
N PRO A 35 -2.37 6.26 9.78
CA PRO A 35 -2.17 4.81 9.79
C PRO A 35 -1.12 4.33 10.79
N ILE A 36 -0.07 5.12 11.03
CA ILE A 36 0.99 4.73 11.97
C ILE A 36 0.45 4.70 13.40
N GLN A 37 -0.27 5.75 13.81
CA GLN A 37 -0.91 5.81 15.12
C GLN A 37 -1.95 4.71 15.28
N MET A 38 -2.82 4.53 14.27
CA MET A 38 -3.86 3.49 14.30
C MET A 38 -3.25 2.09 14.48
N ILE A 39 -2.21 1.76 13.72
CA ILE A 39 -1.53 0.45 13.85
C ILE A 39 -0.85 0.33 15.22
N THR A 40 -0.20 1.38 15.71
CA THR A 40 0.41 1.39 17.04
C THR A 40 -0.61 1.12 18.14
N GLU A 41 -1.77 1.77 18.10
CA GLU A 41 -2.85 1.58 19.08
C GLU A 41 -3.44 0.17 19.01
N MET A 42 -3.70 -0.33 17.79
CA MET A 42 -4.18 -1.70 17.57
C MET A 42 -3.18 -2.76 18.04
N SER A 43 -1.88 -2.46 18.04
CA SER A 43 -0.85 -3.40 18.47
C SER A 43 -0.79 -3.59 20.00
N GLY A 44 -1.36 -2.67 20.77
CA GLY A 44 -1.27 -2.65 22.24
C GLY A 44 0.13 -2.35 22.81
N MET A 45 1.15 -2.19 21.97
CA MET A 45 2.54 -1.97 22.40
C MET A 45 2.89 -0.50 22.68
N GLY A 46 2.04 0.45 22.28
CA GLY A 46 2.18 1.87 22.61
C GLY A 46 3.38 2.61 22.00
N THR A 47 4.16 1.98 21.12
CA THR A 47 5.33 2.62 20.48
C THR A 47 5.08 2.92 19.00
N LEU A 48 5.46 4.14 18.57
CA LEU A 48 5.38 4.52 17.15
C LEU A 48 6.33 3.69 16.27
N LEU A 49 7.41 3.17 16.85
CA LEU A 49 8.33 2.26 16.16
C LEU A 49 7.60 1.03 15.63
N VAL A 50 6.72 0.42 16.43
CA VAL A 50 5.90 -0.73 16.01
C VAL A 50 5.01 -0.35 14.83
N GLY A 51 4.33 0.80 14.89
CA GLY A 51 3.48 1.28 13.80
C GLY A 51 4.25 1.43 12.49
N TRP A 52 5.45 2.01 12.55
CA TRP A 52 6.32 2.15 11.38
C TRP A 52 6.84 0.80 10.86
N LEU A 53 7.31 -0.09 11.74
CA LEU A 53 7.80 -1.41 11.35
C LEU A 53 6.69 -2.23 10.69
N THR A 54 5.48 -2.23 11.25
CA THR A 54 4.32 -2.91 10.69
C THR A 54 3.89 -2.27 9.36
N HIS A 55 3.88 -0.94 9.25
CA HIS A 55 3.58 -0.25 8.00
C HIS A 55 4.54 -0.67 6.88
N PHE A 56 5.85 -0.64 7.16
CA PHE A 56 6.86 -1.06 6.20
C PHE A 56 6.79 -2.54 5.88
N PHE A 57 6.57 -3.40 6.87
CA PHE A 57 6.41 -4.84 6.65
C PHE A 57 5.22 -5.13 5.72
N ILE A 58 4.06 -4.54 5.98
CA ILE A 58 2.86 -4.72 5.16
C ILE A 58 3.08 -4.17 3.74
N GLY A 59 3.52 -2.91 3.64
CA GLY A 59 3.72 -2.22 2.35
C GLY A 59 4.83 -2.81 1.49
N THR A 60 5.89 -3.34 2.12
CA THR A 60 7.07 -3.83 1.42
C THR A 60 7.00 -5.34 1.18
N ILE A 61 6.79 -6.11 2.25
CA ILE A 61 6.89 -7.56 2.21
C ILE A 61 5.55 -8.15 1.78
N LEU A 62 4.50 -7.93 2.57
CA LEU A 62 3.21 -8.59 2.34
C LEU A 62 2.61 -8.20 0.99
N TRP A 63 2.44 -6.91 0.73
CA TRP A 63 1.87 -6.44 -0.53
C TRP A 63 2.83 -6.56 -1.72
N GLY A 64 4.13 -6.35 -1.53
CA GLY A 64 5.11 -6.50 -2.61
C GLY A 64 5.20 -7.95 -3.12
N VAL A 65 5.22 -8.93 -2.21
CA VAL A 65 5.20 -10.36 -2.57
C VAL A 65 3.88 -10.72 -3.24
N LEU A 66 2.75 -10.31 -2.64
CA LEU A 66 1.43 -10.64 -3.19
C LEU A 66 1.23 -10.04 -4.59
N TYR A 67 1.65 -8.79 -4.80
CA TYR A 67 1.58 -8.15 -6.11
C TYR A 67 2.42 -8.91 -7.15
N ALA A 68 3.66 -9.29 -6.82
CA ALA A 68 4.52 -10.04 -7.73
C ALA A 68 3.96 -11.42 -8.12
N TRP A 69 3.10 -11.99 -7.28
CA TRP A 69 2.39 -13.23 -7.58
C TRP A 69 1.23 -13.01 -8.56
N ILE A 70 0.44 -11.94 -8.38
CA ILE A 70 -0.79 -11.73 -9.16
C ILE A 70 -0.64 -10.82 -10.39
N ASP A 71 0.46 -10.04 -10.52
CA ASP A 71 0.64 -9.01 -11.57
C ASP A 71 0.36 -9.52 -12.99
N ARG A 72 0.70 -10.78 -13.26
CA ARG A 72 0.51 -11.39 -14.59
C ARG A 72 -0.97 -11.61 -14.95
N SER A 73 -1.84 -11.72 -13.96
CA SER A 73 -3.27 -11.96 -14.13
C SER A 73 -4.08 -10.67 -14.26
N LEU A 74 -3.45 -9.51 -14.01
CA LEU A 74 -4.13 -8.22 -14.04
C LEU A 74 -4.01 -7.57 -15.44
N PRO A 75 -5.13 -7.09 -16.02
CA PRO A 75 -5.11 -6.44 -17.33
C PRO A 75 -4.53 -5.01 -17.28
N GLY A 76 -4.07 -4.52 -18.42
CA GLY A 76 -3.66 -3.12 -18.60
C GLY A 76 -2.16 -2.85 -18.39
N PRO A 77 -1.74 -1.57 -18.38
CA PRO A 77 -0.36 -1.17 -18.14
C PRO A 77 0.06 -1.35 -16.66
N PRO A 78 1.36 -1.42 -16.35
CA PRO A 78 1.83 -1.80 -15.01
C PRO A 78 1.30 -0.93 -13.86
N TRP A 79 1.25 0.40 -14.03
CA TRP A 79 0.70 1.31 -13.02
C TRP A 79 -0.79 1.04 -12.73
N PHE A 80 -1.57 0.69 -13.77
CA PHE A 80 -3.00 0.43 -13.64
C PHE A 80 -3.27 -0.91 -12.95
N ARG A 81 -2.46 -1.94 -13.23
CA ARG A 81 -2.48 -3.22 -12.50
C ARG A 81 -2.24 -3.00 -11.01
N GLY A 82 -1.22 -2.20 -10.69
CA GLY A 82 -0.91 -1.83 -9.32
C GLY A 82 -2.04 -1.09 -8.61
N ALA A 83 -2.67 -0.10 -9.25
CA ALA A 83 -3.82 0.60 -8.70
C ALA A 83 -5.05 -0.33 -8.50
N THR A 84 -5.27 -1.24 -9.44
CA THR A 84 -6.34 -2.25 -9.36
C THR A 84 -6.10 -3.19 -8.18
N PHE A 85 -4.86 -3.69 -8.01
CA PHE A 85 -4.47 -4.49 -6.86
C PHE A 85 -4.67 -3.74 -5.54
N ALA A 86 -4.20 -2.50 -5.47
CA ALA A 86 -4.28 -1.69 -4.26
C ALA A 86 -5.72 -1.33 -3.89
N THR A 87 -6.67 -1.36 -4.84
CA THR A 87 -8.10 -1.24 -4.54
C THR A 87 -8.59 -2.44 -3.70
N GLY A 88 -8.08 -3.65 -3.96
CA GLY A 88 -8.35 -4.82 -3.13
C GLY A 88 -7.75 -4.71 -1.73
N ALA A 89 -6.49 -4.25 -1.62
CA ALA A 89 -5.85 -3.97 -0.33
C ALA A 89 -6.61 -2.89 0.46
N TRP A 90 -7.07 -1.84 -0.22
CA TRP A 90 -7.92 -0.80 0.37
C TRP A 90 -9.24 -1.37 0.88
N LEU A 91 -9.93 -2.22 0.10
CA LEU A 91 -11.16 -2.87 0.55
C LEU A 91 -10.91 -3.69 1.81
N LEU A 92 -9.81 -4.46 1.88
CA LEU A 92 -9.45 -5.22 3.07
C LEU A 92 -9.24 -4.30 4.29
N MET A 93 -8.56 -3.17 4.10
CA MET A 93 -8.38 -2.16 5.15
C MET A 93 -9.74 -1.59 5.60
N MET A 94 -10.62 -1.24 4.67
CA MET A 94 -11.91 -0.62 4.97
C MET A 94 -12.88 -1.55 5.70
N ILE A 95 -12.86 -2.85 5.40
CA ILE A 95 -13.80 -3.82 5.97
C ILE A 95 -13.26 -4.53 7.21
N LEU A 96 -11.94 -4.66 7.36
CA LEU A 96 -11.33 -5.34 8.51
C LEU A 96 -10.61 -4.35 9.43
N MET A 97 -9.63 -3.60 8.91
CA MET A 97 -8.76 -2.78 9.75
C MET A 97 -9.48 -1.58 10.34
N MET A 98 -10.31 -0.88 9.57
CA MET A 98 -11.05 0.29 10.05
C MET A 98 -12.01 -0.05 11.20
N PRO A 99 -12.84 -1.12 11.14
CA PRO A 99 -13.61 -1.56 12.29
C PRO A 99 -12.77 -1.94 13.50
N MET A 100 -11.67 -2.68 13.31
CA MET A 100 -10.76 -3.06 14.40
C MET A 100 -10.10 -1.85 15.06
N ALA A 101 -9.83 -0.79 14.29
CA ALA A 101 -9.31 0.48 14.78
C ALA A 101 -10.39 1.36 15.44
N GLY A 102 -11.64 0.88 15.56
CA GLY A 102 -12.75 1.66 16.11
C GLY A 102 -13.25 2.78 15.19
N ALA A 103 -12.91 2.77 13.90
CA ALA A 103 -13.35 3.78 12.92
C ALA A 103 -14.67 3.41 12.20
N GLY A 104 -15.22 2.23 12.51
CA GLY A 104 -16.36 1.64 11.81
C GLY A 104 -16.04 1.14 10.40
N PHE A 105 -17.02 0.50 9.75
CA PHE A 105 -16.87 0.05 8.36
C PHE A 105 -16.58 1.22 7.43
N PHE A 106 -15.62 1.04 6.52
CA PHE A 106 -15.13 2.08 5.60
C PHE A 106 -14.59 3.35 6.29
N GLY A 107 -14.32 3.30 7.60
CA GLY A 107 -13.88 4.48 8.36
C GLY A 107 -14.98 5.56 8.49
N LEU A 108 -16.26 5.19 8.31
CA LEU A 108 -17.35 6.16 8.24
C LEU A 108 -17.58 6.95 9.54
N GLN A 109 -17.12 6.46 10.70
CA GLN A 109 -17.16 7.24 11.94
C GLN A 109 -16.21 8.44 11.91
N MET A 110 -15.20 8.42 11.04
CA MET A 110 -14.29 9.55 10.77
C MET A 110 -14.81 10.48 9.66
N GLY A 111 -15.97 10.16 9.05
CA GLY A 111 -16.61 10.91 7.98
C GLY A 111 -16.37 10.35 6.58
N MET A 112 -17.23 10.74 5.63
CA MET A 112 -17.21 10.25 4.23
C MET A 112 -15.90 10.53 3.47
N MET A 113 -15.11 11.51 3.92
CA MET A 113 -13.82 11.81 3.30
C MET A 113 -12.74 10.77 3.63
N ALA A 114 -12.87 10.02 4.73
CA ALA A 114 -11.89 9.00 5.11
C ALA A 114 -11.74 7.87 4.06
N PRO A 115 -12.82 7.21 3.59
CA PRO A 115 -12.70 6.18 2.55
C PRO A 115 -12.19 6.75 1.22
N VAL A 116 -12.59 7.97 0.86
CA VAL A 116 -12.15 8.62 -0.40
C VAL A 116 -10.65 8.94 -0.33
N ALA A 117 -10.19 9.56 0.74
CA ALA A 117 -8.80 9.95 0.90
C ALA A 117 -7.87 8.73 0.96
N THR A 118 -8.28 7.69 1.68
CA THR A 118 -7.51 6.44 1.74
C THR A 118 -7.49 5.72 0.40
N LEU A 119 -8.59 5.73 -0.36
CA LEU A 119 -8.62 5.13 -1.70
C LEU A 119 -7.59 5.80 -2.63
N VAL A 120 -7.55 7.14 -2.63
CA VAL A 120 -6.56 7.90 -3.41
C VAL A 120 -5.13 7.52 -2.99
N MET A 121 -4.85 7.45 -1.69
CA MET A 121 -3.54 7.01 -1.21
C MET A 121 -3.17 5.59 -1.64
N HIS A 122 -4.13 4.67 -1.63
CA HIS A 122 -3.92 3.30 -2.10
C HIS A 122 -3.67 3.25 -3.61
N TRP A 123 -4.37 4.07 -4.41
CA TRP A 123 -4.08 4.18 -5.83
C TRP A 123 -2.70 4.75 -6.10
N LEU A 124 -2.24 5.75 -5.33
CA LEU A 124 -0.88 6.27 -5.45
C LEU A 124 0.16 5.20 -5.11
N TYR A 125 -0.01 4.50 -3.98
CA TYR A 125 0.84 3.38 -3.59
C TYR A 125 0.86 2.29 -4.68
N GLY A 126 -0.32 1.86 -5.13
CA GLY A 126 -0.47 0.82 -6.14
C GLY A 126 0.14 1.22 -7.48
N ALA A 127 -0.10 2.44 -7.95
CA ALA A 127 0.47 2.95 -9.19
C ALA A 127 1.99 2.94 -9.16
N VAL A 128 2.61 3.38 -8.06
CA VAL A 128 4.07 3.34 -7.88
C VAL A 128 4.58 1.90 -7.84
N LEU A 129 3.96 1.03 -7.03
CA LEU A 129 4.30 -0.39 -6.93
C LEU A 129 4.30 -1.05 -8.32
N GLY A 130 3.20 -0.92 -9.05
CA GLY A 130 3.04 -1.53 -10.37
C GLY A 130 3.98 -0.95 -11.42
N ALA A 131 4.17 0.38 -11.44
CA ALA A 131 5.10 1.04 -12.37
C ALA A 131 6.55 0.58 -12.15
N VAL A 132 7.02 0.58 -10.90
CA VAL A 132 8.39 0.18 -10.53
C VAL A 132 8.60 -1.30 -10.80
N TYR A 133 7.65 -2.16 -10.38
CA TYR A 133 7.71 -3.59 -10.67
C TYR A 133 7.77 -3.85 -12.18
N GLY A 134 6.89 -3.21 -12.95
CA GLY A 134 6.82 -3.33 -14.40
C GLY A 134 8.13 -2.93 -15.08
N ALA A 135 8.71 -1.79 -14.67
CA ALA A 135 9.99 -1.30 -15.18
C ALA A 135 11.13 -2.29 -14.91
N TRP A 136 11.21 -2.85 -13.70
CA TRP A 136 12.26 -3.80 -13.34
C TRP A 136 12.05 -5.18 -13.93
N ALA A 137 10.79 -5.61 -14.12
CA ALA A 137 10.45 -6.94 -14.63
C ALA A 137 10.39 -7.02 -16.17
N ARG A 138 10.50 -5.89 -16.88
CA ARG A 138 10.49 -5.84 -18.35
C ARG A 138 11.76 -6.41 -19.01
N PRO A 139 12.99 -6.09 -18.55
CA PRO A 139 14.22 -6.62 -19.14
C PRO A 139 14.32 -8.15 -19.12
N GLU A 140 13.75 -8.80 -18.09
CA GLU A 140 13.71 -10.28 -17.98
C GLU A 140 12.68 -10.94 -18.89
N ARG A 141 11.63 -10.21 -19.31
CA ARG A 141 10.61 -10.73 -20.22
C ARG A 141 11.05 -10.72 -21.68
N GLU A 142 12.01 -9.85 -22.01
CA GLU A 142 12.51 -9.65 -23.37
C GLU A 142 13.79 -10.45 -23.66
N GLN A 143 14.43 -11.06 -22.64
CA GLN A 143 15.54 -11.99 -22.85
C GLN A 143 15.02 -13.32 -23.43
N PRO A 144 15.48 -13.74 -24.62
CA PRO A 144 15.17 -15.06 -25.14
C PRO A 144 15.77 -16.13 -24.23
N VAL A 145 15.00 -17.20 -23.96
CA VAL A 145 15.45 -18.37 -23.20
C VAL A 145 16.45 -19.15 -24.05
N HIS A 146 17.67 -18.64 -24.27
CA HIS A 146 18.78 -19.40 -24.84
C HIS A 146 20.12 -18.77 -24.46
N ALA A 147 20.85 -19.46 -23.57
CA ALA A 147 22.29 -19.61 -23.58
C ALA A 147 22.61 -20.99 -22.98
#